data_AF-A0A3P8LZE9-F1
#
_entry.id   AF-A0A3P8LZE9-F1
#
_cell.length_a   1.000
_cell.length_b   1.000
_cell.length_c   1.000
_cell.angle_alpha   90.00
_cell.angle_beta   90.00
_cell.angle_gamma   90.00
#
_symmetry.space_group_name_H-M   'P 1'
#
loop_
_entity.id
_entity.type
_entity.pdbx_description
1 polymer ?
#
loop_
_entity_poly.entity_id
_entity_poly.type
_entity_poly.pdbx_seq_one_letter_code
_entity_poly.pdbx_strand_id
1 'polypeptide(L)'
;MDDLDSLIAILRERSEHADVLIVNGGLGPTSDDLSALAAATAKGESLILHAEWLETMTRFFAERGRPMAESNRKQAEIPASAEMINNPVGTACGFAVQLNRCLMFFTPGVPSEFKVMVEQEILPPPARTLPAVCAAAVPAPDHLWSFRKRPGAKPQSAAAAARRGDGLPFFDAHY
;
A
#
# COMPACT_ATOMS: atom_id res chain seq x y z
N MET A 1 -19.56 9.86 -13.58
CA MET A 1 -18.85 8.65 -14.04
C MET A 1 -17.39 8.98 -13.86
N ASP A 2 -16.60 8.10 -13.24
CA ASP A 2 -15.17 8.34 -13.05
C ASP A 2 -14.47 8.26 -14.42
N ASP A 3 -14.44 9.37 -15.14
CA ASP A 3 -13.68 9.53 -16.38
C ASP A 3 -12.29 10.10 -16.09
N LEU A 4 -11.37 9.88 -17.03
CA LEU A 4 -9.96 10.25 -16.89
C LEU A 4 -9.78 11.74 -16.55
N ASP A 5 -10.56 12.63 -17.17
CA ASP A 5 -10.46 14.07 -16.96
C ASP A 5 -10.85 14.45 -15.54
N SER A 6 -11.89 13.81 -15.00
CA SER A 6 -12.31 13.99 -13.60
C SER A 6 -11.21 13.56 -12.61
N LEU A 7 -10.55 12.41 -12.85
CA LEU A 7 -9.41 12.00 -12.01
C LEU A 7 -8.26 13.00 -12.09
N ILE A 8 -7.90 13.45 -13.29
CA ILE A 8 -6.81 14.42 -13.50
C ILE A 8 -7.10 15.72 -12.74
N ALA A 9 -8.33 16.24 -12.84
CA ALA A 9 -8.75 17.46 -12.17
C ALA A 9 -8.63 17.33 -10.65
N ILE A 10 -9.13 16.22 -10.07
CA ILE A 10 -9.06 15.95 -8.64
C ILE A 10 -7.60 15.82 -8.16
N LEU A 11 -6.75 15.10 -8.90
CA LEU A 11 -5.34 14.98 -8.53
C LEU A 11 -4.65 16.34 -8.49
N ARG A 12 -4.87 17.19 -9.50
CA ARG A 12 -4.31 18.54 -9.54
C ARG A 12 -4.82 19.39 -8.38
N GLU A 13 -6.14 19.45 -8.18
CA GLU A 13 -6.76 20.23 -7.09
C GLU A 13 -6.22 19.78 -5.72
N ARG A 14 -6.22 18.48 -5.44
CA ARG A 14 -5.76 17.96 -4.14
C ARG A 14 -4.27 18.17 -3.92
N SER A 15 -3.47 18.19 -4.98
CA SER A 15 -2.02 18.44 -4.89
C SER A 15 -1.66 19.83 -4.36
N GLU A 16 -2.56 20.81 -4.48
CA GLU A 16 -2.33 22.18 -4.01
C GLU A 16 -2.54 22.33 -2.50
N HIS A 17 -3.31 21.42 -1.89
CA HIS A 17 -3.76 21.53 -0.50
C HIS A 17 -3.21 20.43 0.42
N ALA A 18 -2.89 19.26 -0.12
CA ALA A 18 -2.41 18.12 0.67
C ALA A 18 -0.88 17.99 0.63
N ASP A 19 -0.28 17.61 1.75
CA ASP A 19 1.13 17.20 1.79
C ASP A 19 1.32 15.76 1.32
N VAL A 20 0.33 14.90 1.60
CA VAL A 20 0.31 13.49 1.20
C VAL A 20 -1.07 13.12 0.69
N LEU A 21 -1.13 12.37 -0.41
CA LEU A 21 -2.36 11.80 -0.96
C LEU A 21 -2.16 10.30 -1.20
N ILE A 22 -3.15 9.48 -0.82
CA ILE A 22 -3.16 8.06 -1.16
C ILE A 22 -4.34 7.82 -2.09
N VAL A 23 -4.04 7.29 -3.28
CA VAL A 23 -5.00 6.86 -4.28
C VAL A 23 -5.00 5.34 -4.28
N ASN A 24 -6.16 4.75 -4.00
CA ASN A 24 -6.34 3.30 -3.94
C ASN A 24 -7.27 2.84 -5.07
N GLY A 25 -6.81 1.87 -5.87
CA GLY A 25 -7.53 1.38 -7.04
C GLY A 25 -7.08 1.99 -8.37
N GLY A 26 -7.52 1.38 -9.47
CA GLY A 26 -7.25 1.86 -10.83
C GLY A 26 -5.86 1.50 -11.37
N LEU A 27 -5.21 0.46 -10.83
CA LEU A 27 -3.88 -0.05 -11.25
C LEU A 27 -3.93 -1.49 -11.79
N GLY A 28 -5.14 -2.02 -12.00
CA GLY A 28 -5.32 -3.32 -12.61
C GLY A 28 -5.06 -3.32 -14.12
N PRO A 29 -5.26 -4.47 -14.77
CA PRO A 29 -5.00 -4.67 -16.19
C PRO A 29 -6.16 -4.22 -17.11
N THR A 30 -7.30 -3.77 -16.58
CA THR A 30 -8.49 -3.49 -17.39
C THR A 30 -8.48 -2.05 -17.93
N SER A 31 -9.32 -1.75 -18.91
CA SER A 31 -9.33 -0.44 -19.58
C SER A 31 -9.83 0.68 -18.67
N ASP A 32 -10.63 0.36 -17.66
CA ASP A 32 -11.15 1.26 -16.62
C ASP A 32 -10.14 1.53 -15.48
N ASP A 33 -9.01 0.82 -15.44
CA ASP A 33 -7.93 1.11 -14.50
C ASP A 33 -7.12 2.35 -14.93
N LEU A 34 -7.59 3.54 -14.60
CA LEU A 34 -7.05 4.80 -15.16
C LEU A 34 -6.05 5.54 -14.26
N SER A 35 -5.77 5.07 -13.05
CA SER A 35 -5.04 5.86 -12.04
C SER A 35 -3.60 6.20 -12.45
N ALA A 36 -2.87 5.26 -13.06
CA ALA A 36 -1.50 5.53 -13.53
C ALA A 36 -1.48 6.59 -14.64
N LEU A 37 -2.37 6.46 -15.63
CA LEU A 37 -2.51 7.41 -16.72
C LEU A 37 -2.95 8.80 -16.21
N ALA A 38 -3.88 8.85 -15.26
CA ALA A 38 -4.32 10.08 -14.63
C ALA A 38 -3.17 10.77 -13.91
N ALA A 39 -2.34 10.04 -13.16
CA ALA A 39 -1.18 10.58 -12.46
C ALA A 39 -0.15 11.18 -13.41
N ALA A 40 0.23 10.43 -14.46
CA ALA A 40 1.17 10.90 -15.48
C ALA A 40 0.64 12.15 -16.20
N THR A 41 -0.63 12.13 -16.61
CA THR A 41 -1.26 13.25 -17.32
C THR A 41 -1.43 14.48 -16.42
N ALA A 42 -1.79 14.28 -15.15
CA ALA A 42 -1.88 15.37 -14.17
C ALA A 42 -0.55 16.08 -14.00
N LYS A 43 0.55 15.32 -13.95
CA LYS A 43 1.92 15.81 -13.85
C LYS A 43 2.49 16.37 -15.15
N GLY A 44 1.92 16.00 -16.29
CA GLY A 44 2.40 16.41 -17.61
C GLY A 44 3.58 15.58 -18.12
N GLU A 45 3.63 14.30 -17.76
CA GLU A 45 4.64 13.35 -18.22
C GLU A 45 4.03 12.09 -18.84
N SER A 46 4.88 11.27 -19.46
CA SER A 46 4.48 10.00 -20.05
C SER A 46 4.57 8.86 -19.04
N LEU A 47 3.81 7.79 -19.31
CA LEU A 47 4.06 6.49 -18.71
C LEU A 47 5.30 5.84 -19.36
N ILE A 48 6.11 5.19 -18.54
CA ILE A 48 7.26 4.39 -18.98
C ILE A 48 7.01 2.95 -18.53
N LEU A 49 7.29 2.00 -19.42
CA LEU A 49 7.29 0.58 -19.09
C LEU A 49 8.58 0.23 -18.33
N HIS A 50 8.43 -0.24 -17.09
CA HIS A 50 9.55 -0.67 -16.26
C HIS A 50 9.86 -2.14 -16.47
N ALA A 51 11.03 -2.42 -17.06
CA ALA A 51 11.45 -3.78 -17.38
C ALA A 51 11.63 -4.64 -16.12
N GLU A 52 12.15 -4.05 -15.03
CA GLU A 52 12.33 -4.74 -13.75
C GLU A 52 11.00 -5.19 -13.12
N TRP A 53 9.95 -4.38 -13.25
CA TRP A 53 8.63 -4.75 -12.76
C TRP A 53 7.97 -5.78 -13.67
N LEU A 54 8.13 -5.64 -14.99
CA LEU A 54 7.65 -6.62 -15.95
C LEU A 54 8.23 -8.01 -15.69
N GLU A 55 9.53 -8.11 -15.38
CA GLU A 55 10.18 -9.36 -15.00
C GLU A 55 9.59 -9.95 -13.70
N THR A 56 9.33 -9.09 -12.71
CA THR A 56 8.69 -9.49 -11.44
C THR A 56 7.30 -10.07 -11.70
N MET A 57 6.51 -9.43 -12.54
CA MET A 57 5.20 -9.92 -12.96
C MET A 57 5.30 -11.24 -13.73
N THR A 58 6.23 -11.35 -14.69
CA THR A 58 6.46 -12.60 -15.45
C THR A 58 6.75 -13.76 -14.50
N ARG A 59 7.61 -13.56 -13.49
CA ARG A 59 7.90 -14.56 -12.46
C ARG A 59 6.66 -14.90 -11.63
N PHE A 60 5.91 -13.90 -11.18
CA PHE A 60 4.68 -14.09 -10.40
C PHE A 60 3.66 -15.01 -11.09
N PHE A 61 3.48 -14.83 -12.41
CA PHE A 61 2.61 -15.67 -13.23
C PHE A 61 3.20 -17.08 -13.44
N ALA A 62 4.50 -17.17 -13.74
CA ALA A 62 5.20 -18.44 -13.96
C ALA A 62 5.15 -19.36 -12.72
N GLU A 63 5.36 -18.82 -11.52
CA GLU A 63 5.26 -19.55 -10.25
C GLU A 63 3.85 -20.14 -10.01
N ARG A 64 2.83 -19.54 -10.63
CA ARG A 64 1.43 -20.00 -10.58
C ARG A 64 1.05 -20.89 -11.76
N GLY A 65 2.02 -21.29 -12.59
CA GLY A 65 1.82 -22.16 -13.75
C GLY A 65 0.98 -21.51 -14.86
N ARG A 66 0.99 -20.18 -14.96
CA ARG A 66 0.19 -19.44 -15.93
C ARG A 66 1.08 -18.50 -16.77
N PRO A 67 0.81 -18.33 -18.07
CA PRO A 67 1.40 -17.24 -18.83
C PRO A 67 0.77 -15.90 -18.42
N MET A 68 1.57 -14.84 -18.42
CA MET A 68 1.09 -13.47 -18.24
C MET A 68 0.37 -13.01 -19.53
N ALA A 69 -0.82 -12.41 -19.39
CA ALA A 69 -1.54 -11.85 -20.54
C ALA A 69 -0.94 -10.48 -20.93
N GLU A 70 -1.10 -10.10 -22.20
CA GLU A 70 -0.58 -8.83 -22.70
C GLU A 70 -1.17 -7.62 -21.97
N SER A 71 -2.46 -7.68 -21.58
CA SER A 71 -3.13 -6.62 -20.82
C SER A 71 -2.49 -6.38 -19.44
N ASN A 72 -1.80 -7.36 -18.87
CA ASN A 72 -1.08 -7.18 -17.61
C ASN A 72 0.13 -6.25 -17.75
N ARG A 73 0.71 -6.08 -18.95
CA ARG A 73 1.90 -5.23 -19.14
C ARG A 73 1.69 -3.79 -18.69
N LYS A 74 0.47 -3.26 -18.87
CA LYS A 74 0.04 -1.95 -18.38
C LYS A 74 0.33 -1.75 -16.89
N GLN A 75 0.30 -2.80 -16.10
CA GLN A 75 0.53 -2.72 -14.65
C GLN A 75 2.01 -2.46 -14.29
N ALA A 76 2.91 -2.49 -15.29
CA ALA A 76 4.31 -2.09 -15.20
C ALA A 76 4.58 -0.73 -15.89
N GLU A 77 3.54 -0.06 -16.38
CA GLU A 77 3.63 1.28 -16.96
C GLU A 77 3.27 2.31 -15.88
N ILE A 78 4.28 3.04 -15.39
CA ILE A 78 4.11 4.05 -14.33
C ILE A 78 4.68 5.40 -14.80
N PRO A 79 4.34 6.53 -14.14
CA PRO A 79 4.83 7.84 -14.54
C PRO A 79 6.36 7.90 -14.53
N ALA A 80 6.96 8.55 -15.53
CA ALA A 80 8.41 8.58 -15.74
C ALA A 80 9.25 9.01 -14.52
N SER A 81 8.70 9.87 -13.68
CA SER A 81 9.36 10.39 -12.49
C SER A 81 9.05 9.63 -11.21
N ALA A 82 8.21 8.60 -11.28
CA ALA A 82 7.69 7.92 -10.12
C ALA A 82 8.72 6.99 -9.47
N GLU A 83 8.63 6.87 -8.15
CA GLU A 83 9.34 5.85 -7.38
C GLU A 83 8.45 4.61 -7.31
N MET A 84 8.95 3.45 -7.73
CA MET A 84 8.21 2.19 -7.62
C MET A 84 8.01 1.80 -6.15
N ILE A 85 6.83 1.28 -5.85
CA ILE A 85 6.50 0.70 -4.56
C ILE A 85 6.21 -0.77 -4.78
N ASN A 86 6.96 -1.61 -4.08
CA ASN A 86 6.85 -3.05 -4.21
C ASN A 86 5.47 -3.53 -3.74
N ASN A 87 4.90 -4.48 -4.47
CA ASN A 87 3.68 -5.20 -4.14
C ASN A 87 3.98 -6.71 -4.15
N PRO A 88 4.33 -7.30 -3.00
CA PRO A 88 4.65 -8.72 -2.93
C PRO A 88 3.43 -9.64 -3.00
N VAL A 89 2.20 -9.09 -2.96
CA VAL A 89 0.95 -9.86 -2.88
C VAL A 89 0.30 -10.02 -4.25
N GLY A 90 0.35 -8.99 -5.09
CA GLY A 90 -0.29 -8.94 -6.40
C GLY A 90 0.67 -8.60 -7.54
N THR A 91 0.10 -8.23 -8.69
CA THR A 91 0.87 -7.92 -9.92
C THR A 91 0.96 -6.42 -10.20
N ALA A 92 0.03 -5.63 -9.67
CA ALA A 92 -0.02 -4.19 -9.89
C ALA A 92 1.16 -3.50 -9.20
N CYS A 93 1.99 -2.79 -9.97
CA CYS A 93 3.04 -1.95 -9.40
C CYS A 93 2.40 -0.81 -8.62
N GLY A 94 2.75 -0.66 -7.35
CA GLY A 94 2.51 0.60 -6.66
C GLY A 94 3.52 1.64 -7.11
N PHE A 95 3.22 2.91 -6.92
CA PHE A 95 4.21 3.96 -7.15
C PHE A 95 3.92 5.22 -6.32
N ALA A 96 4.97 5.99 -6.07
CA ALA A 96 4.89 7.33 -5.50
C ALA A 96 5.30 8.37 -6.55
N VAL A 97 4.56 9.48 -6.63
CA VAL A 97 4.89 10.61 -7.48
C VAL A 97 4.69 11.92 -6.74
N GLN A 98 5.66 12.83 -6.86
CA GLN A 98 5.54 14.18 -6.35
C GLN A 98 4.80 15.05 -7.38
N LEU A 99 3.70 15.69 -6.98
CA LEU A 99 3.01 16.72 -7.75
C LEU A 99 2.83 17.95 -6.87
N ASN A 100 3.36 19.10 -7.28
CA ASN A 100 3.49 20.29 -6.42
C ASN A 100 4.19 19.92 -5.09
N ARG A 101 3.62 20.30 -3.94
CA ARG A 101 4.11 19.91 -2.61
C ARG A 101 3.56 18.56 -2.13
N CYS A 102 2.63 17.95 -2.86
CA CYS A 102 1.96 16.72 -2.48
C CYS A 102 2.73 15.48 -2.94
N LEU A 103 3.09 14.61 -1.98
CA LEU A 103 3.56 13.26 -2.27
C LEU A 103 2.35 12.33 -2.44
N MET A 104 2.18 11.79 -3.64
CA MET A 104 1.05 10.94 -3.98
C MET A 104 1.45 9.48 -4.06
N PHE A 105 0.78 8.61 -3.31
CA PHE A 105 0.95 7.16 -3.36
C PHE A 105 -0.20 6.54 -4.12
N PHE A 106 0.12 5.71 -5.11
CA PHE A 106 -0.85 4.96 -5.90
C PHE A 106 -0.71 3.48 -5.56
N THR A 107 -1.83 2.88 -5.17
CA THR A 107 -1.87 1.49 -4.66
C THR A 107 -2.99 0.69 -5.31
N PRO A 108 -2.87 -0.64 -5.42
CA PRO A 108 -3.91 -1.51 -5.96
C PRO A 108 -5.16 -1.50 -5.07
N GLY A 109 -6.34 -1.64 -5.68
CA GLY A 109 -7.62 -1.63 -4.96
C GLY A 109 -7.91 -2.87 -4.12
N VAL A 110 -7.08 -3.91 -4.23
CA VAL A 110 -7.24 -5.18 -3.50
C VAL A 110 -6.84 -4.96 -2.03
N PRO A 111 -7.74 -5.14 -1.05
CA PRO A 111 -7.47 -4.77 0.34
C PRO A 111 -6.25 -5.45 0.97
N SER A 112 -5.99 -6.71 0.62
CA SER A 112 -4.82 -7.46 1.11
C SER A 112 -3.51 -6.94 0.54
N GLU A 113 -3.50 -6.48 -0.71
CA GLU A 113 -2.31 -5.87 -1.33
C GLU A 113 -2.03 -4.51 -0.70
N PHE A 114 -3.06 -3.65 -0.63
CA PHE A 114 -2.96 -2.32 -0.02
C PHE A 114 -2.38 -2.38 1.40
N LYS A 115 -2.93 -3.27 2.25
CA LYS A 115 -2.48 -3.40 3.63
C LYS A 115 -0.98 -3.68 3.73
N VAL A 116 -0.48 -4.63 2.94
CA VAL A 116 0.93 -5.02 2.96
C VAL A 116 1.83 -3.89 2.48
N MET A 117 1.46 -3.23 1.38
CA MET A 117 2.22 -2.09 0.86
C MET A 117 2.30 -0.93 1.87
N VAL A 118 1.18 -0.63 2.53
CA VAL A 118 1.14 0.43 3.54
C VAL A 118 2.07 0.10 4.71
N GLU A 119 1.97 -1.11 5.25
CA GLU A 119 2.75 -1.53 6.41
C GLU A 119 4.25 -1.66 6.12
N GLN A 120 4.63 -2.04 4.90
CA GLN A 120 6.03 -2.38 4.57
C GLN A 120 6.77 -1.31 3.79
N GLU A 121 6.08 -0.49 2.99
CA GLU A 121 6.72 0.41 2.02
C GLU A 121 6.31 1.89 2.18
N ILE A 122 5.15 2.17 2.80
CA ILE A 122 4.62 3.55 2.90
C ILE A 122 4.74 4.12 4.33
N LEU A 123 4.32 3.37 5.36
CA LEU A 123 4.40 3.82 6.76
C LEU A 123 5.82 3.83 7.33
N PRO A 124 6.72 2.90 6.99
CA PRO A 124 8.12 3.25 6.91
C PRO A 124 8.28 4.06 5.62
N PRO A 125 8.38 5.40 5.66
CA PRO A 125 8.54 6.15 4.43
C PRO A 125 9.80 5.65 3.72
N PRO A 126 9.79 5.50 2.39
CA PRO A 126 11.02 5.26 1.67
C PRO A 126 12.01 6.36 2.08
N ALA A 127 13.25 5.99 2.35
CA ALA A 127 14.25 6.82 3.04
C ALA A 127 14.51 8.21 2.39
N ARG A 128 13.89 8.49 1.24
CA ARG A 128 14.16 9.61 0.36
C ARG A 128 12.99 10.60 0.19
N THR A 129 11.79 10.29 0.66
CA THR A 129 10.60 10.87 -0.02
C THR A 129 9.74 11.80 0.83
N LEU A 130 9.91 11.86 2.15
CA LEU A 130 9.25 12.93 2.89
C LEU A 130 10.05 14.23 2.69
N PRO A 131 9.48 15.29 2.07
CA PRO A 131 9.99 16.63 2.35
C PRO A 131 10.03 16.75 3.88
N ALA A 132 11.01 17.46 4.43
CA ALA A 132 11.01 17.76 5.85
C ALA A 132 9.68 18.45 6.18
N VAL A 133 8.68 17.65 6.56
CA VAL A 133 7.52 18.11 7.27
C VAL A 133 8.19 18.70 8.49
N CYS A 134 8.25 20.03 8.56
CA CYS A 134 8.46 20.70 9.81
C CYS A 134 7.58 19.94 10.78
N ALA A 135 8.19 19.26 11.75
CA ALA A 135 7.51 18.56 12.82
C ALA A 135 6.83 19.62 13.70
N ALA A 136 5.96 20.43 13.13
CA ALA A 136 4.91 21.11 13.83
C ALA A 136 3.94 19.99 14.17
N ALA A 137 3.91 19.66 15.47
CA ALA A 137 2.95 18.74 16.04
C ALA A 137 1.59 18.95 15.37
N VAL A 138 1.03 17.88 14.81
CA VAL A 138 -0.39 17.86 14.44
C VAL A 138 -1.15 18.26 15.71
N PRO A 139 -1.82 19.43 15.78
CA PRO A 139 -2.70 19.68 16.90
C PRO A 139 -3.73 18.55 16.88
N ALA A 140 -3.89 17.89 18.03
CA ALA A 140 -4.84 16.79 18.16
C ALA A 140 -6.19 17.25 17.58
N PRO A 141 -6.84 16.46 16.71
CA PRO A 141 -8.15 16.85 16.21
C PRO A 141 -9.11 17.00 17.39
N ASP A 142 -9.83 18.13 17.46
CA ASP A 142 -10.86 18.43 18.47
C ASP A 142 -12.07 17.49 18.41
N HIS A 143 -11.99 16.43 17.61
CA HIS A 143 -12.97 15.37 17.49
C HIS A 143 -12.28 14.03 17.73
N LEU A 144 -11.91 13.80 18.99
CA LEU A 144 -11.57 12.49 19.53
C LEU A 144 -12.72 11.51 19.28
N TRP A 145 -12.59 10.66 18.27
CA TRP A 145 -13.30 9.39 18.26
C TRP A 145 -12.74 8.55 19.41
N SER A 146 -13.35 8.66 20.59
CA SER A 146 -12.96 7.86 21.75
C SER A 146 -13.38 6.41 21.50
N PHE A 147 -12.44 5.54 21.15
CA PHE A 147 -12.60 4.11 21.41
C PHE A 147 -12.57 3.90 22.92
N ARG A 148 -13.73 3.99 23.58
CA ARG A 148 -13.88 3.49 24.95
C ARG A 148 -13.59 1.99 24.93
N LYS A 149 -12.50 1.58 25.57
CA LYS A 149 -12.34 0.19 26.03
C LYS A 149 -13.57 -0.18 26.86
N ARG A 150 -14.25 -1.28 26.52
CA ARG A 150 -15.27 -1.87 27.42
C ARG A 150 -14.58 -2.23 28.74
N PRO A 151 -15.08 -1.79 29.91
CA PRO A 151 -14.53 -2.24 31.18
C PRO A 151 -15.01 -3.68 31.43
N GLY A 152 -14.08 -4.64 31.54
CA GLY A 152 -14.47 -5.99 31.96
C GLY A 152 -13.64 -7.17 31.46
N ALA A 153 -12.31 -7.05 31.31
CA ALA A 153 -11.44 -8.23 31.26
C ALA A 153 -10.20 -7.95 32.11
N LYS A 154 -10.14 -8.55 33.29
CA LYS A 154 -9.00 -8.45 34.21
C LYS A 154 -7.75 -9.09 33.57
N PRO A 155 -6.57 -8.46 33.63
CA PRO A 155 -5.32 -9.16 33.42
C PRO A 155 -4.97 -9.93 34.71
N GLN A 156 -4.67 -11.22 34.62
CA GLN A 156 -3.92 -11.92 35.67
C GLN A 156 -2.45 -12.00 35.27
N SER A 157 -1.63 -11.49 36.18
CA SER A 157 -0.19 -11.29 36.08
C SER A 157 0.60 -12.61 36.11
N ALA A 158 1.72 -12.63 35.39
CA ALA A 158 2.78 -13.60 35.59
C ALA A 158 3.67 -13.21 36.79
N ALA A 159 3.98 -14.16 37.67
CA ALA A 159 5.24 -14.19 38.40
C ALA A 159 5.51 -15.56 39.08
N ALA A 160 6.76 -15.99 38.93
CA ALA A 160 7.59 -16.80 39.82
C ALA A 160 7.46 -18.33 39.84
N ALA A 161 8.60 -18.95 39.54
CA ALA A 161 8.92 -20.37 39.58
C ALA A 161 9.22 -20.88 40.99
N ALA A 162 8.96 -22.17 41.27
CA ALA A 162 9.85 -23.08 42.01
C ALA A 162 9.24 -24.50 42.19
N ARG A 163 9.85 -25.47 41.48
CA ARG A 163 10.36 -26.79 41.92
C ARG A 163 9.50 -27.83 42.68
N ARG A 164 9.69 -29.06 42.15
CA ARG A 164 9.73 -30.44 42.74
C ARG A 164 8.42 -31.24 42.79
N GLY A 165 8.52 -32.49 42.31
CA GLY A 165 7.75 -33.61 42.82
C GLY A 165 7.04 -34.45 41.77
N ASP A 166 7.81 -35.35 41.13
CA ASP A 166 7.48 -36.77 40.92
C ASP A 166 6.25 -37.19 40.08
N GLY A 167 6.53 -37.96 39.01
CA GLY A 167 5.59 -38.94 38.45
C GLY A 167 5.29 -38.83 36.94
N LEU A 168 6.14 -39.42 36.10
CA LEU A 168 5.77 -39.90 34.75
C LEU A 168 4.91 -41.18 34.87
N PRO A 169 4.33 -41.72 33.78
CA PRO A 169 3.81 -41.13 32.53
C PRO A 169 2.41 -41.71 32.18
N PHE A 170 1.70 -41.20 31.15
CA PHE A 170 0.88 -42.09 30.30
C PHE A 170 0.46 -41.46 28.95
N PHE A 171 0.53 -42.31 27.90
CA PHE A 171 0.04 -42.15 26.53
C PHE A 171 -1.50 -42.00 26.46
N ASP A 172 -2.08 -41.32 25.46
CA ASP A 172 -2.54 -41.93 24.20
C ASP A 172 -3.45 -40.98 23.36
N ALA A 173 -3.65 -41.37 22.10
CA ALA A 173 -4.27 -40.63 20.99
C ALA A 173 -5.82 -40.71 20.88
N HIS A 174 -6.34 -39.97 19.88
CA HIS A 174 -7.69 -39.97 19.27
C HIS A 174 -8.80 -39.22 20.05
N TYR A 175 -9.61 -38.34 19.43
CA TYR A 175 -10.33 -38.41 18.15
C TYR A 175 -10.37 -37.06 17.42
#